data_AF-A0A2N0VE78-F1
#
_entry.id   AF-A0A2N0VE78-F1
#
_cell.length_a   1.000
_cell.length_b   1.000
_cell.length_c   1.000
_cell.angle_alpha   90.00
_cell.angle_beta   90.00
_cell.angle_gamma   90.00
#
_symmetry.space_group_name_H-M   'P 1'
#
loop_
_entity.id
_entity.type
_entity.pdbx_description
1 polymer ?
#
loop_
_entity_poly.entity_id
_entity_poly.type
_entity_poly.pdbx_seq_one_letter_code
_entity_poly.pdbx_strand_id
1 'polypeptide(L)'
;MFYYLNYFVIIFFNSGAILYAIKHIRGEEPTFGEVFNELRDRLGHLLGWTAIAATVGIIINSIENQSDFIGKIVAGIIGLSWTVTSFLVLPVLVIEKKGPIESLKESAGMLKKSWGEQLIGHFSFGLIFAIILIGAGAITIPLFLLGEIFIIIGIALLILFGLVLGIFQWILQSIFMATLYLYVREDRLASSFTQTQIDQAVR
;
A
#
# COMPACT_ATOMS: atom_id res chain seq x y z
N MET A 1 -0.91 -25.58 14.03
CA MET A 1 -0.16 -26.45 13.09
C MET A 1 -0.75 -26.42 11.68
N PHE A 2 -2.04 -26.78 11.50
CA PHE A 2 -2.68 -26.82 10.18
C PHE A 2 -2.63 -25.48 9.41
N TYR A 3 -2.92 -24.36 10.08
CA TYR A 3 -2.87 -23.02 9.48
C TYR A 3 -1.47 -22.65 8.94
N TYR A 4 -0.43 -22.88 9.74
CA TYR A 4 0.96 -22.62 9.35
C TYR A 4 1.38 -23.47 8.15
N LEU A 5 1.03 -24.76 8.15
CA LEU A 5 1.32 -25.67 7.03
C LEU A 5 0.61 -25.24 5.76
N ASN A 6 -0.67 -24.84 5.86
CA ASN A 6 -1.41 -24.32 4.71
C ASN A 6 -0.76 -23.06 4.14
N TYR A 7 -0.40 -22.10 5.01
CA TYR A 7 0.34 -20.90 4.63
C TYR A 7 1.68 -21.22 3.97
N PHE A 8 2.42 -22.18 4.52
CA PHE A 8 3.68 -22.64 3.96
C PHE A 8 3.50 -23.21 2.55
N VAL A 9 2.51 -24.09 2.36
CA VAL A 9 2.21 -24.69 1.05
C VAL A 9 1.89 -23.61 0.03
N ILE A 10 1.03 -22.65 0.38
CA ILE A 10 0.70 -21.51 -0.50
C ILE A 10 1.96 -20.72 -0.84
N ILE A 11 2.77 -20.34 0.15
CA ILE A 11 4.00 -19.57 -0.06
C ILE A 11 5.01 -20.33 -0.91
N PHE A 12 5.17 -21.64 -0.70
CA PHE A 12 6.09 -22.48 -1.44
C PHE A 12 5.73 -22.56 -2.93
N PHE A 13 4.45 -22.82 -3.25
CA PHE A 13 4.02 -22.88 -4.65
C PHE A 13 4.02 -21.51 -5.33
N ASN A 14 3.63 -20.43 -4.63
CA ASN A 14 3.76 -19.07 -5.16
C ASN A 14 5.22 -18.72 -5.46
N SER A 15 6.14 -19.09 -4.56
CA SER A 15 7.58 -18.91 -4.73
C SER A 15 8.10 -19.61 -5.98
N GLY A 16 7.58 -20.81 -6.26
CA GLY A 16 7.93 -21.53 -7.49
C GLY A 16 7.35 -20.93 -8.75
N ALA A 17 6.11 -20.45 -8.73
CA ALA A 17 5.53 -19.72 -9.84
C ALA A 17 6.33 -18.44 -10.15
N ILE A 18 6.74 -17.70 -9.12
CA ILE A 18 7.59 -16.50 -9.25
C ILE A 18 8.95 -16.86 -9.84
N LEU A 19 9.63 -17.88 -9.30
CA LEU A 19 10.95 -18.30 -9.79
C LEU A 19 10.89 -18.76 -11.25
N TYR A 20 9.88 -19.56 -11.61
CA TYR A 20 9.64 -19.98 -12.99
C TYR A 20 9.42 -18.76 -13.91
N ALA A 21 8.53 -17.84 -13.52
CA ALA A 21 8.20 -16.67 -14.32
C ALA A 21 9.43 -15.78 -14.55
N ILE A 22 10.26 -15.56 -13.51
CA ILE A 22 11.47 -14.74 -13.62
C ILE A 22 12.48 -15.39 -14.59
N LYS A 23 12.71 -16.70 -14.48
CA LYS A 23 13.61 -17.43 -15.40
C LYS A 23 13.10 -17.37 -16.84
N HIS A 24 11.81 -17.61 -17.04
CA HIS A 24 11.21 -17.56 -18.36
C HIS A 24 11.30 -16.16 -18.99
N ILE A 25 11.04 -15.09 -18.22
CA ILE A 25 11.18 -13.70 -18.68
C ILE A 25 12.64 -13.37 -19.05
N ARG A 26 13.63 -14.01 -18.41
CA ARG A 26 15.05 -13.87 -18.75
C ARG A 26 15.47 -14.64 -20.00
N GLY A 27 14.55 -15.33 -20.67
CA GLY A 27 14.82 -16.13 -21.86
C GLY A 27 15.37 -17.52 -21.55
N GLU A 28 15.29 -17.97 -20.29
CA GLU A 28 15.58 -19.37 -19.95
C GLU A 28 14.38 -20.26 -20.34
N GLU A 29 14.64 -21.56 -20.54
CA GLU A 29 13.59 -22.59 -20.69
C GLU A 29 13.48 -23.41 -19.39
N PRO A 30 12.99 -22.82 -18.28
CA PRO A 30 12.95 -23.51 -17.00
C PRO A 30 11.98 -24.69 -17.06
N THR A 31 12.38 -25.83 -16.54
CA THR A 31 11.46 -26.95 -16.30
C THR A 31 10.91 -26.90 -14.88
N PHE A 32 9.72 -27.49 -14.67
CA PHE A 32 9.13 -27.60 -13.34
C PHE A 32 10.05 -28.32 -12.34
N GLY A 33 10.73 -29.38 -12.79
CA GLY A 33 11.65 -30.16 -11.96
C GLY A 33 12.86 -29.35 -11.49
N GLU A 34 13.44 -28.53 -12.37
CA GLU A 34 14.57 -27.66 -12.02
C GLU A 34 14.16 -26.58 -11.03
N VAL A 35 13.02 -25.92 -11.26
CA VAL A 35 12.48 -24.90 -10.35
C VAL A 35 12.18 -25.50 -8.98
N PHE A 36 11.58 -26.70 -8.96
CA PHE A 36 11.28 -27.40 -7.71
C PHE A 36 12.56 -27.77 -6.95
N ASN A 37 13.58 -28.27 -7.64
CA ASN A 37 14.86 -28.58 -7.02
C ASN A 37 15.54 -27.33 -6.47
N GLU A 38 15.53 -26.22 -7.20
CA GLU A 38 16.11 -24.97 -6.70
C GLU A 38 15.37 -24.39 -5.49
N LEU A 39 14.05 -24.59 -5.41
CA LEU A 39 13.26 -24.20 -4.23
C LEU A 39 13.57 -25.02 -2.99
N ARG A 40 14.02 -26.28 -3.14
CA ARG A 40 14.38 -27.14 -2.00
C ARG A 40 15.50 -26.51 -1.17
N ASP A 41 16.47 -25.88 -1.84
CA ASP A 41 17.57 -25.16 -1.18
C ASP A 41 17.10 -23.91 -0.40
N ARG A 42 15.85 -23.48 -0.64
CA ARG A 42 15.24 -22.28 -0.05
C ARG A 42 14.21 -22.60 1.02
N LEU A 43 13.97 -23.89 1.34
CA LEU A 43 12.96 -24.33 2.29
C LEU A 43 13.07 -23.66 3.66
N GLY A 44 14.29 -23.56 4.20
CA GLY A 44 14.52 -22.91 5.50
C GLY A 44 14.11 -21.43 5.50
N HIS A 45 14.47 -20.71 4.44
CA HIS A 45 14.09 -19.30 4.28
C HIS A 45 12.58 -19.13 4.10
N LEU A 46 11.93 -19.99 3.30
CA LEU A 46 10.47 -19.97 3.09
C LEU A 46 9.70 -20.33 4.36
N LEU A 47 10.17 -21.28 5.16
CA LEU A 47 9.59 -21.60 6.47
C LEU A 47 9.70 -20.42 7.44
N GLY A 48 10.86 -19.78 7.48
CA GLY A 48 11.09 -18.58 8.28
C GLY A 48 10.18 -17.43 7.86
N TRP A 49 10.06 -17.18 6.56
CA TRP A 49 9.14 -16.17 6.03
C TRP A 49 7.68 -16.48 6.36
N THR A 50 7.28 -17.75 6.20
CA THR A 50 5.93 -18.20 6.54
C THR A 50 5.59 -17.90 8.00
N ALA A 51 6.53 -18.11 8.93
CA ALA A 51 6.30 -17.83 10.34
C ALA A 51 6.04 -16.35 10.60
N ILE A 52 6.83 -15.48 9.97
CA ILE A 52 6.66 -14.03 10.06
C ILE A 52 5.31 -13.62 9.45
N ALA A 53 5.03 -14.04 8.21
CA ALA A 53 3.81 -13.67 7.49
C ALA A 53 2.53 -14.15 8.20
N ALA A 54 2.53 -15.38 8.71
CA ALA A 54 1.43 -15.92 9.48
C ALA A 54 1.22 -15.15 10.79
N THR A 55 2.30 -14.81 11.49
CA THR A 55 2.23 -14.03 12.75
C THR A 55 1.65 -12.64 12.51
N VAL A 56 2.13 -11.92 11.50
CA VAL A 56 1.63 -10.58 11.17
C VAL A 56 0.18 -10.64 10.72
N GLY A 57 -0.19 -11.62 9.89
CA GLY A 57 -1.58 -11.83 9.47
C GLY A 57 -2.51 -12.08 10.66
N ILE A 58 -2.08 -12.89 11.64
CA ILE A 58 -2.84 -13.14 12.88
C ILE A 58 -2.98 -11.85 13.70
N ILE A 59 -1.91 -11.06 13.84
CA ILE A 59 -1.96 -9.80 14.60
C ILE A 59 -2.95 -8.82 13.97
N ILE A 60 -2.87 -8.60 12.65
CA ILE A 60 -3.77 -7.69 11.94
C ILE A 60 -5.23 -8.16 12.06
N ASN A 61 -5.48 -9.45 11.77
CA ASN A 61 -6.82 -10.02 11.86
C ASN A 61 -7.37 -9.97 13.29
N SER A 62 -6.51 -10.11 14.31
CA SER A 62 -6.91 -9.99 15.72
C SER A 62 -7.35 -8.56 16.06
N ILE A 63 -6.61 -7.55 15.59
CA ILE A 63 -6.98 -6.14 15.78
C ILE A 63 -8.30 -5.82 15.07
N GLU A 64 -8.47 -6.30 13.83
CA GLU A 64 -9.68 -6.05 13.04
C GLU A 64 -10.95 -6.64 13.67
N ASN A 65 -10.85 -7.85 14.25
CA ASN A 65 -11.98 -8.55 14.85
C ASN A 65 -12.35 -8.06 16.25
N GLN A 66 -11.41 -7.46 16.99
CA GLN A 66 -11.63 -7.02 18.37
C GLN A 66 -11.90 -5.51 18.50
N SER A 67 -11.84 -4.76 17.40
CA SER A 67 -11.95 -3.31 17.44
C SER A 67 -13.28 -2.77 16.94
N ASP A 68 -13.71 -1.66 17.54
CA ASP A 68 -14.71 -0.76 16.98
C ASP A 68 -14.23 -0.16 15.63
N PHE A 69 -15.10 0.62 14.98
CA PHE A 69 -14.84 1.20 13.65
C PHE A 69 -13.45 1.82 13.48
N ILE A 70 -12.95 2.53 14.51
CA ILE A 70 -11.63 3.16 14.49
C ILE A 70 -10.50 2.12 14.40
N GLY A 71 -10.53 1.03 15.18
CA GLY A 71 -9.46 0.04 15.13
C GLY A 71 -9.49 -0.82 13.87
N LYS A 72 -10.65 -0.96 13.21
CA LYS A 72 -10.74 -1.54 11.86
C LYS A 72 -10.01 -0.68 10.82
N ILE A 73 -10.16 0.65 10.89
CA ILE A 73 -9.40 1.58 10.03
C ILE A 73 -7.90 1.44 10.27
N VAL A 74 -7.47 1.43 11.54
CA VAL A 74 -6.06 1.28 11.89
C VAL A 74 -5.50 -0.07 11.41
N ALA A 75 -6.21 -1.17 11.63
CA ALA A 75 -5.85 -2.49 11.13
C ALA A 75 -5.72 -2.50 9.60
N GLY A 76 -6.64 -1.84 8.89
CA GLY A 76 -6.59 -1.69 7.44
C GLY A 76 -5.34 -0.95 6.96
N ILE A 77 -4.96 0.15 7.62
CA ILE A 77 -3.74 0.91 7.28
C ILE A 77 -2.48 0.08 7.54
N ILE A 78 -2.42 -0.63 8.67
CA ILE A 78 -1.29 -1.52 9.00
C ILE A 78 -1.22 -2.67 7.99
N GLY A 79 -2.36 -3.28 7.66
CA GLY A 79 -2.44 -4.38 6.69
C GLY A 79 -1.99 -3.94 5.30
N LEU A 80 -2.44 -2.77 4.84
CA LEU A 80 -1.98 -2.17 3.59
C LEU A 80 -0.46 -1.94 3.61
N SER A 81 0.07 -1.37 4.68
CA SER A 81 1.51 -1.13 4.84
C SER A 81 2.30 -2.43 4.78
N TRP A 82 1.80 -3.48 5.42
CA TRP A 82 2.37 -4.82 5.38
C TRP A 82 2.35 -5.40 3.95
N THR A 83 1.22 -5.32 3.24
CA THR A 83 1.10 -5.80 1.86
C THR A 83 2.07 -5.07 0.94
N VAL A 84 2.18 -3.75 1.04
CA VAL A 84 3.13 -2.96 0.25
C VAL A 84 4.54 -3.41 0.57
N THR A 85 4.98 -3.31 1.82
CA THR A 85 6.38 -3.58 2.20
C THR A 85 6.81 -5.02 1.94
N SER A 86 5.90 -5.98 2.01
CA SER A 86 6.18 -7.40 1.78
C SER A 86 6.04 -7.86 0.32
N PHE A 87 5.58 -6.99 -0.59
CA PHE A 87 5.23 -7.37 -1.97
C PHE A 87 6.37 -8.05 -2.74
N LEU A 88 7.61 -7.57 -2.58
CA LEU A 88 8.78 -8.10 -3.28
C LEU A 88 9.59 -9.09 -2.44
N VAL A 89 9.09 -9.53 -1.28
CA VAL A 89 9.85 -10.44 -0.40
C VAL A 89 10.10 -11.77 -1.06
N LEU A 90 9.07 -12.38 -1.67
CA LEU A 90 9.25 -13.68 -2.32
C LEU A 90 10.26 -13.61 -3.47
N PRO A 91 10.16 -12.68 -4.44
CA PRO A 91 11.20 -12.49 -5.46
C PRO A 91 12.62 -12.35 -4.88
N VAL A 92 12.81 -11.52 -3.85
CA VAL A 92 14.12 -11.33 -3.22
C VAL A 92 14.62 -12.62 -2.57
N LEU A 93 13.77 -13.27 -1.79
CA LEU A 93 14.10 -14.51 -1.09
C LEU A 93 14.44 -15.63 -2.09
N VAL A 94 13.67 -15.73 -3.18
CA VAL A 94 13.80 -16.77 -4.22
C VAL A 94 14.76 -16.44 -5.35
N ILE A 95 15.36 -15.26 -5.40
CA ILE A 95 16.42 -14.95 -6.37
C ILE A 95 17.73 -14.69 -5.65
N GLU A 96 17.72 -13.80 -4.66
CA GLU A 96 18.92 -13.35 -3.95
C GLU A 96 19.34 -14.29 -2.80
N LYS A 97 18.54 -15.32 -2.49
CA LYS A 97 18.83 -16.31 -1.43
C LYS A 97 19.06 -15.69 -0.05
N LYS A 98 18.46 -14.52 0.19
CA LYS A 98 18.55 -13.77 1.45
C LYS A 98 17.64 -14.35 2.53
N GLY A 99 17.99 -14.06 3.77
CA GLY A 99 17.15 -14.39 4.93
C GLY A 99 15.77 -13.72 4.85
N PRO A 100 14.74 -14.20 5.57
CA PRO A 100 13.39 -13.66 5.48
C PRO A 100 13.30 -12.19 5.95
N ILE A 101 14.03 -11.82 7.01
CA ILE A 101 14.09 -10.44 7.52
C ILE A 101 14.84 -9.53 6.54
N GLU A 102 15.95 -10.03 5.99
CA GLU A 102 16.75 -9.29 5.02
C GLU A 102 15.98 -9.05 3.72
N SER A 103 15.24 -10.06 3.25
CA SER A 103 14.37 -9.96 2.08
C SER A 103 13.25 -8.94 2.29
N LEU A 104 12.70 -8.83 3.50
CA LEU A 104 11.73 -7.79 3.86
C LEU A 104 12.35 -6.38 3.83
N LYS A 105 13.56 -6.23 4.38
CA LYS A 105 14.28 -4.94 4.33
C LYS A 105 14.56 -4.52 2.89
N GLU A 106 15.03 -5.45 2.06
CA GLU A 106 15.33 -5.20 0.65
C GLU A 106 14.05 -4.85 -0.15
N SER A 107 12.98 -5.62 0.05
CA SER A 107 11.66 -5.37 -0.56
C SER A 107 11.16 -3.95 -0.25
N ALA A 108 11.19 -3.55 1.03
CA ALA A 108 10.82 -2.21 1.45
C ALA A 108 11.75 -1.14 0.86
N GLY A 109 13.05 -1.40 0.78
CA GLY A 109 14.04 -0.50 0.18
C GLY A 109 13.80 -0.28 -1.32
N MET A 110 13.56 -1.34 -2.07
CA MET A 110 13.25 -1.28 -3.50
C MET A 110 11.96 -0.54 -3.80
N LEU A 111 10.91 -0.76 -3.00
CA LEU A 111 9.65 -0.03 -3.13
C LEU A 111 9.78 1.44 -2.76
N LYS A 112 10.51 1.74 -1.68
CA LYS A 112 10.81 3.12 -1.30
C LYS A 112 11.56 3.85 -2.41
N LYS A 113 12.51 3.19 -3.09
CA LYS A 113 13.27 3.79 -4.19
C LYS A 113 12.42 3.98 -5.45
N SER A 114 11.62 2.98 -5.81
CA SER A 114 10.95 2.95 -7.11
C SER A 114 9.57 3.62 -7.09
N TRP A 115 8.90 3.60 -5.94
CA TRP A 115 7.54 4.12 -5.78
C TRP A 115 7.41 5.12 -4.63
N GLY A 116 8.46 5.38 -3.82
CA GLY A 116 8.34 6.09 -2.55
C GLY A 116 7.57 7.41 -2.63
N GLU A 117 7.97 8.32 -3.52
CA GLU A 117 7.31 9.62 -3.64
C GLU A 117 5.89 9.49 -4.24
N GLN A 118 5.69 8.62 -5.22
CA GLN A 118 4.38 8.39 -5.86
C GLN A 118 3.39 7.74 -4.89
N LEU A 119 3.76 6.61 -4.30
CA LEU A 119 2.92 5.84 -3.39
C LEU A 119 2.55 6.68 -2.17
N ILE A 120 3.53 7.32 -1.53
CA ILE A 120 3.27 8.12 -0.33
C ILE A 120 2.37 9.30 -0.66
N GLY A 121 2.57 9.98 -1.80
CA GLY A 121 1.69 11.05 -2.27
C GLY A 121 0.24 10.57 -2.43
N HIS A 122 0.02 9.52 -3.21
CA HIS A 122 -1.31 8.96 -3.45
C HIS A 122 -2.03 8.50 -2.18
N PHE A 123 -1.34 7.74 -1.32
CA PHE A 123 -1.93 7.25 -0.08
C PHE A 123 -2.21 8.38 0.92
N SER A 124 -1.35 9.39 0.98
CA SER A 124 -1.56 10.55 1.86
C SER A 124 -2.78 11.37 1.44
N PHE A 125 -2.95 11.63 0.13
CA PHE A 125 -4.15 12.30 -0.38
C PHE A 125 -5.42 11.51 -0.03
N GLY A 126 -5.45 10.20 -0.34
CA GLY A 126 -6.61 9.37 -0.01
C GLY A 126 -6.98 9.41 1.49
N LEU A 127 -5.99 9.32 2.38
CA LEU A 127 -6.23 9.33 3.82
C LEU A 127 -6.71 10.70 4.33
N ILE A 128 -6.09 11.80 3.91
CA ILE A 128 -6.46 13.16 4.32
C ILE A 128 -7.90 13.46 3.90
N PHE A 129 -8.24 13.21 2.63
CA PHE A 129 -9.58 13.47 2.11
C PHE A 129 -10.64 12.55 2.73
N ALA A 130 -10.29 11.29 3.03
CA ALA A 130 -11.17 10.39 3.78
C ALA A 130 -11.47 10.92 5.19
N ILE A 131 -10.47 11.43 5.92
CA ILE A 131 -10.68 12.02 7.25
C ILE A 131 -11.60 13.24 7.16
N ILE A 132 -11.42 14.12 6.17
CA ILE A 132 -12.29 15.28 5.96
C ILE A 132 -13.72 14.83 5.66
N LEU A 133 -13.91 13.84 4.79
CA LEU A 133 -15.24 13.30 4.46
C LEU A 133 -15.94 12.68 5.67
N ILE A 134 -15.20 11.91 6.49
CA ILE A 134 -15.72 11.34 7.74
C ILE A 134 -16.12 12.46 8.71
N GLY A 135 -15.29 13.48 8.87
CA GLY A 135 -15.60 14.65 9.69
C GLY A 135 -16.86 15.37 9.23
N ALA A 136 -17.03 15.57 7.91
CA ALA A 136 -18.25 16.14 7.35
C ALA A 136 -19.48 15.25 7.61
N GLY A 137 -19.34 13.94 7.47
CA GLY A 137 -20.39 12.98 7.82
C GLY A 137 -20.81 13.08 9.29
N ALA A 138 -19.84 13.18 10.21
CA ALA A 138 -20.11 13.33 11.64
C ALA A 138 -20.91 14.62 11.95
N ILE A 139 -20.63 15.72 11.25
CA ILE A 139 -21.36 17.00 11.39
C ILE A 139 -22.82 16.87 10.92
N THR A 140 -23.14 15.93 10.02
CA THR A 140 -24.53 15.72 9.57
C THR A 140 -25.38 14.90 10.55
N ILE A 141 -24.79 14.20 11.51
CA ILE A 141 -25.50 13.34 12.47
C ILE A 141 -26.64 14.06 13.22
N PRO A 142 -26.47 15.29 13.74
CA PRO A 142 -27.54 16.00 14.44
C PRO A 142 -28.77 16.30 13.56
N LEU A 143 -28.60 16.40 12.23
CA LEU A 143 -29.72 16.63 11.31
C LEU A 143 -30.72 15.45 11.32
N PHE A 144 -30.25 14.25 11.64
CA PHE A 144 -31.10 13.07 11.71
C PHE A 144 -32.11 13.11 12.87
N LEU A 145 -31.86 13.93 13.90
CA LEU A 145 -32.77 14.11 15.03
C LEU A 145 -33.89 15.12 14.74
N LEU A 146 -33.82 15.87 13.63
CA LEU A 146 -34.75 16.96 13.31
C LEU A 146 -35.93 16.51 12.41
N GLY A 147 -35.90 15.29 11.87
CA GLY A 147 -36.97 14.70 11.08
C GLY A 147 -36.55 14.25 9.67
N GLU A 148 -37.42 13.51 8.98
CA GLU A 148 -37.10 12.81 7.71
C GLU A 148 -36.61 13.75 6.59
N ILE A 149 -37.19 14.94 6.48
CA ILE A 149 -36.79 15.93 5.47
C ILE A 149 -35.33 16.37 5.67
N PHE A 150 -34.87 16.50 6.92
CA PHE A 150 -33.51 16.91 7.25
C PHE A 150 -32.49 15.77 7.02
N ILE A 151 -32.92 14.51 7.10
CA ILE A 151 -32.10 13.36 6.70
C ILE A 151 -31.78 13.44 5.20
N ILE A 152 -32.80 13.65 4.38
CA ILE A 152 -32.65 13.75 2.92
C ILE A 152 -31.73 14.92 2.55
N ILE A 153 -31.94 16.08 3.18
CA ILE A 153 -31.10 17.26 2.96
C ILE A 153 -29.65 16.99 3.40
N GLY A 154 -29.45 16.38 4.57
CA GLY A 154 -28.11 16.05 5.08
C GLY A 154 -27.34 15.10 4.17
N ILE A 155 -28.01 14.05 3.68
CA ILE A 155 -27.42 13.10 2.73
C ILE A 155 -27.10 13.79 1.41
N ALA A 156 -28.02 14.60 0.87
CA ALA A 156 -27.79 15.33 -0.38
C ALA A 156 -26.58 16.29 -0.28
N LEU A 157 -26.46 17.00 0.84
CA LEU A 157 -25.32 17.88 1.11
C LEU A 157 -24.01 17.09 1.27
N LEU A 158 -24.04 15.95 1.96
CA LEU A 158 -22.86 15.10 2.13
C LEU A 158 -22.38 14.53 0.80
N ILE A 159 -23.30 14.10 -0.07
CA ILE A 159 -22.97 13.64 -1.43
C ILE A 159 -22.37 14.77 -2.25
N LEU A 160 -22.99 15.95 -2.25
CA LEU A 160 -22.49 17.11 -2.99
C LEU A 160 -21.08 17.51 -2.50
N PHE A 161 -20.88 17.56 -1.19
CA PHE A 161 -19.59 17.84 -0.59
C PHE A 161 -18.54 16.78 -0.95
N GLY A 162 -18.91 15.50 -0.89
CA GLY A 162 -18.06 14.39 -1.29
C GLY A 162 -17.65 14.44 -2.76
N LEU A 163 -18.55 14.83 -3.66
CA LEU A 163 -18.26 15.04 -5.08
C LEU A 163 -17.24 16.17 -5.28
N VAL A 164 -17.46 17.32 -4.63
CA VAL A 164 -16.55 18.46 -4.71
C VAL A 164 -15.18 18.08 -4.16
N LEU A 165 -15.12 17.48 -2.96
CA LEU A 165 -13.87 16.99 -2.38
C LEU A 165 -13.17 15.98 -3.28
N GLY A 166 -13.91 15.05 -3.88
CA GLY A 166 -13.37 14.08 -4.82
C GLY A 166 -12.69 14.78 -6.00
N ILE A 167 -13.35 15.76 -6.61
CA ILE A 167 -12.75 16.55 -7.70
C ILE A 167 -11.46 17.24 -7.25
N PHE A 168 -11.45 17.87 -6.07
CA PHE A 168 -10.23 18.49 -5.52
C PHE A 168 -9.10 17.47 -5.32
N GLN A 169 -9.41 16.30 -4.75
CA GLN A 169 -8.44 15.22 -4.55
C GLN A 169 -7.83 14.79 -5.90
N TRP A 170 -8.67 14.57 -6.91
CA TRP A 170 -8.24 14.17 -8.24
C TRP A 170 -7.35 15.22 -8.92
N ILE A 171 -7.67 16.51 -8.77
CA ILE A 171 -6.86 17.61 -9.32
C ILE A 171 -5.50 17.67 -8.63
N LEU A 172 -5.44 17.63 -7.29
CA LEU A 172 -4.17 17.65 -6.56
C LEU A 172 -3.29 16.45 -6.91
N GLN A 173 -3.90 15.27 -7.02
CA GLN A 173 -3.22 14.05 -7.45
C GLN A 173 -2.64 14.17 -8.87
N SER A 174 -3.38 14.81 -9.79
CA SER A 174 -2.91 15.05 -11.16
C SER A 174 -1.76 16.05 -11.21
N ILE A 175 -1.80 17.13 -10.42
CA ILE A 175 -0.72 18.12 -10.31
C ILE A 175 0.54 17.49 -9.70
N PHE A 176 0.37 16.69 -8.65
CA PHE A 176 1.48 15.97 -8.02
C PHE A 176 2.18 15.05 -9.02
N MET A 177 1.39 14.27 -9.78
CA MET A 177 1.93 13.39 -10.83
C MET A 177 2.66 14.16 -11.93
N ALA A 178 2.10 15.29 -12.40
CA ALA A 178 2.76 16.14 -13.39
C ALA A 178 4.10 16.70 -12.86
N THR A 179 4.11 17.17 -11.62
CA THR A 179 5.31 17.70 -10.95
C THR A 179 6.39 16.62 -10.84
N LEU A 180 6.01 15.44 -10.38
CA LEU A 180 6.97 14.36 -10.20
C LEU A 180 7.50 13.84 -11.53
N TYR A 181 6.66 13.77 -12.55
CA TYR A 181 7.10 13.42 -13.90
C TYR A 181 8.18 14.38 -14.41
N LEU A 182 7.99 15.70 -14.23
CA LEU A 182 9.00 16.70 -14.58
C LEU A 182 10.27 16.54 -13.73
N TYR A 183 10.13 16.28 -12.43
CA TYR A 183 11.28 16.05 -11.54
C TYR A 183 12.12 14.85 -12.00
N VAL A 184 11.49 13.71 -12.28
CA VAL A 184 12.18 12.47 -12.70
C VAL A 184 12.77 12.60 -14.11
N ARG A 185 12.10 13.31 -15.03
CA ARG A 185 12.50 13.37 -16.45
C ARG A 185 13.44 14.52 -16.78
N GLU A 186 13.31 15.66 -16.12
CA GLU A 186 14.01 16.89 -16.49
C GLU A 186 15.10 17.30 -15.50
N ASP A 187 15.23 16.61 -14.35
CA ASP A 187 16.13 16.95 -13.23
C ASP A 187 16.03 18.43 -12.81
N ARG A 188 14.88 19.03 -13.15
CA ARG A 188 14.53 20.42 -12.91
C ARG A 188 13.26 20.39 -12.10
N LEU A 189 13.40 20.63 -10.80
CA LEU A 189 12.31 21.19 -10.02
C LEU A 189 11.72 22.33 -10.85
N ALA A 190 10.41 22.26 -11.08
CA ALA A 190 9.65 23.29 -11.77
C ALA A 190 10.21 24.66 -11.38
N SER A 191 10.79 25.34 -12.36
CA SER A 191 11.35 26.69 -12.27
C SER A 191 10.26 27.76 -12.03
N SER A 192 9.22 27.40 -11.28
CA SER A 192 8.03 28.20 -11.01
C SER A 192 7.86 28.55 -9.52
N PHE A 193 8.80 28.13 -8.66
CA PHE A 193 9.07 28.83 -7.40
C PHE A 193 10.38 29.59 -7.55
N THR A 194 10.35 30.70 -8.28
CA THR A 194 11.46 31.65 -8.27
C THR A 194 11.56 32.18 -6.83
N GLN A 195 12.78 32.20 -6.25
CA GLN A 195 13.07 32.76 -4.91
C GLN A 195 12.41 34.14 -4.68
N THR A 196 12.12 34.87 -5.76
CA THR A 196 11.44 36.16 -5.80
C THR A 196 10.02 36.16 -5.22
N GLN A 197 9.28 35.04 -5.23
CA GLN A 197 7.95 34.95 -4.61
C GLN A 197 8.00 34.70 -3.09
N ILE A 198 9.07 34.07 -2.59
CA ILE A 198 9.28 33.83 -1.16
C ILE A 198 9.63 35.16 -0.46
N ASP A 199 10.42 36.03 -1.10
CA ASP A 199 10.80 37.33 -0.52
C ASP A 199 9.66 38.36 -0.45
N GLN A 200 8.61 38.21 -1.27
CA GLN A 200 7.44 39.10 -1.21
C GLN A 200 6.42 38.71 -0.12
N ALA A 201 6.45 37.48 0.39
CA ALA A 201 5.58 37.04 1.47
C ALA A 201 6.15 37.30 2.88
N VAL A 202 7.43 37.69 2.96
CA VAL A 202 8.17 37.96 4.21
C VAL A 202 8.34 39.47 4.46
N ARG A 203 7.84 40.33 3.56
CA ARG A 203 7.65 41.77 3.79
C ARG A 203 6.19 42.07 4.10
#